data_AF-A0A7Y5T3H0-F1
#
_entry.id   AF-A0A7Y5T3H0-F1
#
_cell.length_a   1.000
_cell.length_b   1.000
_cell.length_c   1.000
_cell.angle_alpha   90.00
_cell.angle_beta   90.00
_cell.angle_gamma   90.00
#
_symmetry.space_group_name_H-M   'P 1'
#
loop_
_entity.id
_entity.type
_entity.pdbx_description
1 polymer ?
#
loop_
_entity_poly.entity_id
_entity_poly.type
_entity_poly.pdbx_seq_one_letter_code
_entity_poly.pdbx_strand_id
1 'polypeptide(L)'
;MRFLVIVSALFLTLSCSDSEVDVEYPNGITKPESVSKSGGCGNLEVYQYINETSAIVVNINANSVQLTKKLTEFNLTGGDENISISYLIAGNSTDSIYFNFCNDIAYPNMGKNKVYKAHAGNVFVTASKDLKKGEVTMYKVTIRITDVYLKNMETNESIFFSEIIYWDVFVGWFPG
;
A
#
# COMPACT_ATOMS: atom_id res chain seq x y z
N MET A 1 -33.16 -0.14 64.08
CA MET A 1 -32.15 0.75 63.45
C MET A 1 -31.00 -0.14 63.00
N ARG A 2 -30.83 -0.37 61.69
CA ARG A 2 -29.83 0.29 60.80
C ARG A 2 -28.41 0.14 61.39
N PHE A 3 -27.45 -0.52 60.74
CA PHE A 3 -26.77 -0.03 59.53
C PHE A 3 -26.31 -1.15 58.59
N LEU A 4 -26.53 -0.91 57.30
CA LEU A 4 -25.98 -1.63 56.16
C LEU A 4 -24.75 -0.83 55.69
N VAL A 5 -23.58 -1.45 55.61
CA VAL A 5 -22.38 -0.85 55.00
C VAL A 5 -22.23 -1.46 53.61
N ILE A 6 -22.48 -0.67 52.56
CA ILE A 6 -22.12 -1.01 51.19
C ILE A 6 -20.95 -0.13 50.80
N VAL A 7 -19.78 -0.74 50.66
CA VAL A 7 -18.61 -0.14 50.04
C VAL A 7 -18.75 -0.35 48.52
N SER A 8 -19.24 0.66 47.80
CA SER A 8 -19.17 0.65 46.33
C SER A 8 -17.82 1.21 45.89
N ALA A 9 -16.93 0.33 45.45
CA ALA A 9 -15.70 0.72 44.78
C ALA A 9 -16.04 1.36 43.43
N LEU A 10 -15.73 2.66 43.32
CA LEU A 10 -15.83 3.46 42.12
C LEU A 10 -14.78 2.94 41.11
N PHE A 11 -15.21 2.12 40.15
CA PHE A 11 -14.39 1.81 38.97
C PHE A 11 -14.45 3.02 38.02
N LEU A 12 -13.44 3.88 38.11
CA LEU A 12 -13.16 4.89 37.08
C LEU A 12 -12.59 4.18 35.86
N THR A 13 -13.45 3.84 34.90
CA THR A 13 -13.02 3.46 33.55
C THR A 13 -12.54 4.73 32.84
N LEU A 14 -11.24 4.98 32.93
CA LEU A 14 -10.52 5.85 31.99
C LEU A 14 -10.63 5.20 30.61
N SER A 15 -11.66 5.58 29.87
CA SER A 15 -11.73 5.35 28.43
C SER A 15 -10.69 6.27 27.80
N CYS A 16 -9.51 5.72 27.49
CA CYS A 16 -8.63 6.31 26.49
C CYS A 16 -9.38 6.23 25.16
N SER A 17 -10.03 7.32 24.75
CA SER A 17 -10.38 7.52 23.37
C SER A 17 -9.07 7.77 22.62
N ASP A 18 -8.53 6.76 21.96
CA ASP A 18 -7.54 6.97 20.91
C ASP A 18 -8.23 7.82 19.84
N SER A 19 -8.06 9.13 19.94
CA SER A 19 -8.43 10.05 18.87
C SER A 19 -7.49 9.72 17.71
N GLU A 20 -7.99 8.97 16.73
CA GLU A 20 -7.32 8.82 15.45
C GLU A 20 -7.04 10.23 14.92
N VAL A 21 -5.78 10.66 15.02
CA VAL A 21 -5.35 11.93 14.42
C VAL A 21 -5.46 11.71 12.93
N ASP A 22 -6.48 12.30 12.30
CA ASP A 22 -6.59 12.34 10.85
C ASP A 22 -5.34 13.04 10.30
N VAL A 23 -4.40 12.25 9.81
CA VAL A 23 -3.19 12.74 9.15
C VAL A 23 -3.61 13.23 7.78
N GLU A 24 -3.97 14.51 7.70
CA GLU A 24 -4.17 15.16 6.42
C GLU A 24 -2.80 15.39 5.78
N TYR A 25 -2.49 14.60 4.73
CA TYR A 25 -1.25 14.78 4.00
C TYR A 25 -1.30 16.11 3.24
N PRO A 26 -0.27 16.96 3.35
CA PRO A 26 -0.35 18.36 2.96
C PRO A 26 -0.55 18.63 1.46
N ASN A 27 -0.72 17.63 0.59
CA ASN A 27 -0.62 17.85 -0.85
C ASN A 27 -1.55 16.97 -1.73
N GLY A 28 -2.87 17.18 -1.62
CA GLY A 28 -3.77 16.91 -2.75
C GLY A 28 -4.22 15.46 -2.98
N ILE A 29 -3.89 14.52 -2.07
CA ILE A 29 -4.54 13.21 -2.02
C ILE A 29 -5.47 13.22 -0.80
N THR A 30 -6.77 13.13 -1.05
CA THR A 30 -7.79 13.08 0.01
C THR A 30 -7.91 11.65 0.52
N LYS A 31 -8.09 11.47 1.83
CA LYS A 31 -8.38 10.17 2.43
C LYS A 31 -9.63 9.59 1.75
N PRO A 32 -9.56 8.37 1.18
CA PRO A 32 -10.74 7.76 0.59
C PRO A 32 -11.75 7.39 1.69
N GLU A 33 -13.05 7.36 1.36
CA GLU A 33 -14.12 6.99 2.30
C GLU A 33 -13.91 5.59 2.90
N SER A 34 -13.28 4.70 2.13
CA SER A 34 -12.82 3.40 2.59
C SER A 34 -11.38 3.17 2.18
N VAL A 35 -10.52 2.80 3.14
CA VAL A 35 -9.16 2.36 2.86
C VAL A 35 -9.19 0.86 2.56
N SER A 36 -8.84 0.47 1.33
CA SER A 36 -8.70 -0.94 0.98
C SER A 36 -7.53 -1.58 1.73
N LYS A 37 -7.55 -2.91 1.88
CA LYS A 37 -6.46 -3.64 2.55
C LYS A 37 -5.17 -3.52 1.73
N SER A 38 -4.29 -2.63 2.18
CA SER A 38 -2.98 -2.38 1.59
C SER A 38 -1.84 -2.74 2.56
N GLY A 39 -0.71 -3.14 2.00
CA GLY A 39 0.53 -3.37 2.74
C GLY A 39 1.72 -2.87 1.93
N GLY A 40 2.89 -2.86 2.53
CA GLY A 40 4.10 -2.48 1.84
C GLY A 40 5.35 -2.96 2.58
N CYS A 41 6.49 -2.89 1.91
CA CYS A 41 7.79 -3.37 2.40
C CYS A 41 8.93 -2.83 1.53
N GLY A 42 10.16 -3.17 1.92
CA GLY A 42 11.37 -2.80 1.20
C GLY A 42 11.56 -1.28 1.13
N ASN A 43 12.25 -0.83 0.06
CA ASN A 43 12.54 0.58 -0.15
C ASN A 43 11.28 1.42 -0.39
N LEU A 44 10.39 0.96 -1.29
CA LEU A 44 9.01 1.43 -1.48
C LEU A 44 8.30 0.45 -2.42
N GLU A 45 7.77 -0.63 -1.86
CA GLU A 45 6.79 -1.47 -2.53
C GLU A 45 5.50 -1.41 -1.74
N VAL A 46 4.39 -1.13 -2.43
CA VAL A 46 3.05 -1.20 -1.84
C VAL A 46 2.16 -2.08 -2.69
N TYR A 47 1.25 -2.79 -2.04
CA TYR A 47 0.26 -3.63 -2.68
C TYR A 47 -1.11 -3.40 -2.07
N GLN A 48 -2.14 -3.61 -2.87
CA GLN A 48 -3.54 -3.52 -2.45
C GLN A 48 -4.33 -4.64 -3.12
N TYR A 49 -5.07 -5.39 -2.31
CA TYR A 49 -6.00 -6.38 -2.83
C TYR A 49 -7.18 -5.70 -3.53
N ILE A 50 -7.45 -6.10 -4.78
CA ILE A 50 -8.67 -5.72 -5.50
C ILE A 50 -9.81 -6.69 -5.14
N ASN A 51 -9.47 -7.97 -4.97
CA ASN A 51 -10.33 -9.01 -4.42
C ASN A 51 -9.45 -10.14 -3.83
N GLU A 52 -10.04 -11.27 -3.47
CA GLU A 52 -9.33 -12.39 -2.86
C GLU A 52 -8.26 -13.02 -3.76
N THR A 53 -8.39 -12.88 -5.09
CA THR A 53 -7.52 -13.53 -6.08
C THR A 53 -6.72 -12.54 -6.91
N SER A 54 -6.73 -11.25 -6.58
CA SER A 54 -6.02 -10.25 -7.35
C SER A 54 -5.59 -9.05 -6.53
N ALA A 55 -4.45 -8.49 -6.93
CA ALA A 55 -3.85 -7.35 -6.27
C ALA A 55 -3.14 -6.44 -7.26
N ILE A 56 -3.10 -5.16 -6.95
CA ILE A 56 -2.26 -4.19 -7.66
C ILE A 56 -1.06 -3.81 -6.80
N VAL A 57 0.10 -3.75 -7.44
CA VAL A 57 1.39 -3.48 -6.81
C VAL A 57 2.02 -2.28 -7.46
N VAL A 58 2.50 -1.34 -6.65
CA VAL A 58 3.32 -0.21 -7.07
C VAL A 58 4.69 -0.36 -6.41
N ASN A 59 5.73 -0.38 -7.23
CA ASN A 59 7.11 -0.42 -6.79
C ASN A 59 7.82 0.84 -7.30
N ILE A 60 8.37 1.62 -6.36
CA ILE A 60 9.15 2.82 -6.64
C ILE A 60 10.55 2.61 -6.08
N ASN A 61 11.57 2.85 -6.89
CA ASN A 61 12.93 2.88 -6.41
C ASN A 61 13.18 4.17 -5.60
N ALA A 62 12.92 4.11 -4.29
CA ALA A 62 13.14 5.21 -3.34
C ALA A 62 14.60 5.67 -3.27
N ASN A 63 15.56 4.89 -3.80
CA ASN A 63 16.95 5.32 -3.91
C ASN A 63 17.23 6.16 -5.16
N SER A 64 16.36 6.12 -6.16
CA SER A 64 16.47 6.95 -7.36
C SER A 64 15.57 8.18 -7.30
N VAL A 65 14.49 8.11 -6.52
CA VAL A 65 13.47 9.14 -6.41
C VAL A 65 13.57 9.85 -5.07
N GLN A 66 13.54 11.19 -5.06
CA GLN A 66 13.47 11.94 -3.80
C GLN A 66 12.04 11.94 -3.25
N LEU A 67 11.82 11.19 -2.17
CA LEU A 67 10.56 11.16 -1.45
C LEU A 67 10.49 12.27 -0.41
N THR A 68 9.41 13.04 -0.45
CA THR A 68 9.21 14.19 0.43
C THR A 68 7.79 14.20 0.98
N LYS A 69 7.53 15.09 1.94
CA LYS A 69 6.17 15.44 2.36
C LYS A 69 5.36 16.12 1.26
N LYS A 70 6.03 16.67 0.23
CA LYS A 70 5.40 17.28 -0.94
C LYS A 70 4.92 16.22 -1.91
N LEU A 71 3.82 16.53 -2.61
CA LEU A 71 3.34 15.68 -3.71
C LEU A 71 4.38 15.68 -4.81
N THR A 72 4.86 14.49 -5.13
CA THR A 72 5.68 14.27 -6.32
C THR A 72 4.85 13.49 -7.33
N GLU A 73 4.85 13.96 -8.57
CA GLU A 73 4.11 13.36 -9.69
C GLU A 73 5.09 12.71 -10.67
N PHE A 74 4.70 11.54 -11.17
CA PHE A 74 5.41 10.80 -12.21
C PHE A 74 4.44 10.39 -13.30
N ASN A 75 4.89 10.48 -14.54
CA ASN A 75 4.17 10.01 -15.69
C ASN A 75 4.84 8.73 -16.21
N LEU A 76 4.05 7.67 -16.40
CA LEU A 76 4.57 6.35 -16.82
C LEU A 76 4.78 6.24 -18.34
N THR A 77 4.43 7.27 -19.10
CA THR A 77 4.60 7.27 -20.56
C THR A 77 6.09 7.22 -20.90
N GLY A 78 6.51 6.13 -21.56
CA GLY A 78 7.90 5.92 -21.97
C GLY A 78 8.71 5.02 -21.04
N GLY A 79 8.11 4.47 -19.98
CA GLY A 79 8.72 3.43 -19.14
C GLY A 79 9.81 3.95 -18.20
N ASP A 80 9.42 4.71 -17.18
CA ASP A 80 10.34 5.05 -16.09
C ASP A 80 10.81 3.77 -15.38
N GLU A 81 12.09 3.43 -15.52
CA GLU A 81 12.68 2.23 -14.93
C GLU A 81 12.64 2.23 -13.39
N ASN A 82 12.43 3.40 -12.78
CA ASN A 82 12.36 3.54 -11.33
C ASN A 82 10.94 3.35 -10.78
N ILE A 83 9.93 3.25 -11.63
CA ILE A 83 8.53 3.12 -11.21
C ILE A 83 7.85 2.04 -12.04
N SER A 84 7.35 1.02 -11.35
CA SER A 84 6.57 -0.03 -12.00
C SER A 84 5.23 -0.22 -11.29
N ILE A 85 4.19 -0.43 -12.08
CA ILE A 85 2.88 -0.84 -11.60
C ILE A 85 2.54 -2.17 -12.25
N SER A 86 2.15 -3.13 -11.42
CA SER A 86 1.71 -4.45 -11.88
C SER A 86 0.37 -4.83 -11.27
N TYR A 87 -0.50 -5.43 -12.08
CA TYR A 87 -1.70 -6.10 -11.59
C TYR A 87 -1.47 -7.61 -11.67
N LEU A 88 -1.63 -8.27 -10.53
CA LEU A 88 -1.38 -9.68 -10.33
C LEU A 88 -2.71 -10.39 -10.13
N ILE A 89 -2.91 -11.48 -10.85
CA ILE A 89 -4.00 -12.42 -10.61
C ILE A 89 -3.37 -13.74 -10.15
N ALA A 90 -3.84 -14.24 -9.00
CA ALA A 90 -3.37 -15.49 -8.44
C ALA A 90 -3.53 -16.62 -9.47
N GLY A 91 -2.48 -17.40 -9.66
CA GLY A 91 -2.54 -18.59 -10.50
C GLY A 91 -3.40 -19.69 -9.87
N ASN A 92 -3.94 -20.59 -10.68
CA ASN A 92 -4.61 -21.78 -10.17
C ASN A 92 -3.59 -22.68 -9.46
N SER A 93 -3.76 -22.87 -8.16
CA SER A 93 -3.09 -23.89 -7.36
C SER A 93 -4.13 -24.54 -6.44
N THR A 94 -4.02 -25.84 -6.23
CA THR A 94 -4.91 -26.60 -5.34
C THR A 94 -4.72 -26.21 -3.87
N ASP A 95 -3.56 -25.64 -3.53
CA ASP A 95 -3.11 -25.51 -2.15
C ASP A 95 -3.03 -24.05 -1.69
N SER A 96 -3.06 -23.06 -2.59
CA SER A 96 -2.81 -21.66 -2.23
C SER A 96 -3.11 -20.65 -3.35
N ILE A 97 -3.95 -19.65 -3.03
CA ILE A 97 -4.13 -18.40 -3.81
C ILE A 97 -3.25 -17.24 -3.29
N TYR A 98 -2.10 -17.53 -2.68
CA TYR A 98 -1.27 -16.50 -2.04
C TYR A 98 -0.45 -15.67 -3.03
N PHE A 99 -0.18 -14.42 -2.64
CA PHE A 99 0.82 -13.55 -3.26
C PHE A 99 2.04 -13.46 -2.34
N ASN A 100 3.24 -13.47 -2.92
CA ASN A 100 4.48 -13.21 -2.20
C ASN A 100 4.98 -11.81 -2.59
N PHE A 101 4.52 -10.79 -1.87
CA PHE A 101 4.92 -9.39 -2.12
C PHE A 101 6.28 -9.11 -1.49
N CYS A 102 6.41 -9.44 -0.21
CA CYS A 102 7.54 -8.97 0.58
C CYS A 102 8.68 -9.99 0.71
N ASN A 103 8.59 -11.16 0.07
CA ASN A 103 9.56 -12.26 0.25
C ASN A 103 9.71 -12.71 1.71
N ASP A 104 8.72 -12.44 2.55
CA ASP A 104 8.65 -12.84 3.95
C ASP A 104 8.24 -14.32 4.09
N ILE A 105 7.41 -14.82 3.16
CA ILE A 105 6.95 -16.21 3.15
C ILE A 105 6.97 -16.77 1.72
N ALA A 106 7.80 -17.78 1.49
CA ALA A 106 7.77 -18.56 0.26
C ALA A 106 6.92 -19.82 0.46
N TYR A 107 5.74 -19.88 -0.16
CA TYR A 107 4.93 -21.10 -0.13
C TYR A 107 5.39 -22.07 -1.23
N PRO A 108 5.61 -23.36 -0.92
CA PRO A 108 6.21 -24.31 -1.85
C PRO A 108 5.35 -24.62 -3.09
N ASN A 109 4.03 -24.38 -3.02
CA ASN A 109 3.05 -24.73 -4.07
C ASN A 109 2.28 -23.50 -4.61
N MET A 110 2.91 -22.32 -4.68
CA MET A 110 2.24 -21.14 -5.24
C MET A 110 1.99 -21.31 -6.73
N GLY A 111 0.76 -21.02 -7.16
CA GLY A 111 0.44 -20.90 -8.58
C GLY A 111 1.24 -19.75 -9.20
N LYS A 112 1.66 -19.90 -10.46
CA LYS A 112 2.29 -18.81 -11.20
C LYS A 112 1.24 -17.72 -11.47
N ASN A 113 1.47 -16.52 -10.95
CA ASN A 113 0.57 -15.39 -11.15
C ASN A 113 0.50 -14.97 -12.62
N LYS A 114 -0.70 -14.60 -13.08
CA LYS A 114 -0.86 -13.84 -14.33
C LYS A 114 -0.52 -12.38 -14.02
N VAL A 115 0.38 -11.80 -14.81
CA VAL A 115 0.91 -10.46 -14.57
C VAL A 115 0.52 -9.52 -15.72
N TYR A 116 -0.04 -8.36 -15.37
CA TYR A 116 -0.24 -7.23 -16.27
C TYR A 116 0.69 -6.12 -15.82
N LYS A 117 1.39 -5.49 -16.76
CA LYS A 117 2.31 -4.37 -16.46
C LYS A 117 1.76 -3.08 -17.03
N ALA A 118 1.84 -2.00 -16.24
CA ALA A 118 1.46 -0.68 -16.72
C ALA A 118 2.38 -0.22 -17.86
N HIS A 119 1.80 0.44 -18.86
CA HIS A 119 2.52 1.09 -19.96
C HIS A 119 2.13 2.57 -20.10
N ALA A 120 1.12 3.03 -19.37
CA ALA A 120 0.71 4.42 -19.27
C ALA A 120 -0.03 4.65 -17.94
N GLY A 121 -0.07 5.91 -17.49
CA GLY A 121 -0.73 6.36 -16.27
C GLY A 121 0.10 7.38 -15.50
N ASN A 122 -0.44 7.87 -14.40
CA ASN A 122 0.21 8.83 -13.51
C ASN A 122 0.33 8.25 -12.10
N VAL A 123 1.42 8.59 -11.41
CA VAL A 123 1.69 8.21 -10.03
C VAL A 123 1.97 9.46 -9.23
N PHE A 124 1.23 9.64 -8.16
CA PHE A 124 1.40 10.71 -7.19
C PHE A 124 1.83 10.10 -5.86
N VAL A 125 2.91 10.59 -5.27
CA VAL A 125 3.44 10.06 -4.01
C VAL A 125 3.68 11.18 -3.01
N THR A 126 3.38 10.90 -1.75
CA THR A 126 3.77 11.71 -0.59
C THR A 126 4.25 10.79 0.52
N ALA A 127 5.32 11.16 1.22
CA ALA A 127 5.79 10.44 2.40
C ALA A 127 5.46 11.20 3.69
N SER A 128 5.41 10.48 4.81
CA SER A 128 5.19 11.08 6.14
C SER A 128 6.36 11.95 6.63
N LYS A 129 7.51 11.88 5.96
CA LYS A 129 8.72 12.66 6.23
C LYS A 129 9.55 12.86 4.96
N ASP A 130 10.39 13.87 4.96
CA ASP A 130 11.39 14.06 3.91
C ASP A 130 12.49 13.02 4.09
N LEU A 131 12.76 12.24 3.04
CA LEU A 131 13.76 11.19 3.04
C LEU A 131 14.98 11.63 2.25
N LYS A 132 16.17 11.40 2.81
CA LYS A 132 17.41 11.54 2.03
C LYS A 132 17.56 10.33 1.11
N LYS A 133 18.20 10.54 -0.04
CA LYS A 133 18.56 9.47 -0.97
C LYS A 133 19.39 8.40 -0.23
N GLY A 134 18.96 7.14 -0.27
CA GLY A 134 19.62 6.02 0.43
C GLY A 134 19.31 5.92 1.92
N GLU A 135 18.38 6.72 2.45
CA GLU A 135 17.99 6.63 3.85
C GLU A 135 17.12 5.38 4.10
N VAL A 136 17.67 4.44 4.88
CA VAL A 136 16.95 3.24 5.31
C VAL A 136 16.28 3.52 6.65
N THR A 137 15.01 3.87 6.61
CA THR A 137 14.18 4.12 7.79
C THR A 137 12.76 3.71 7.49
N MET A 138 11.97 3.40 8.52
CA MET A 138 10.55 3.14 8.35
C MET A 138 9.78 4.46 8.24
N TYR A 139 8.75 4.47 7.38
CA TYR A 139 7.90 5.64 7.14
C TYR A 139 6.55 5.21 6.60
N LYS A 140 5.59 6.15 6.56
CA LYS A 140 4.32 5.95 5.85
C LYS A 140 4.35 6.66 4.51
N VAL A 141 3.67 6.06 3.54
CA VAL A 141 3.51 6.62 2.20
C VAL A 141 2.04 6.61 1.80
N THR A 142 1.63 7.68 1.13
CA THR A 142 0.35 7.75 0.43
C THR A 142 0.64 7.85 -1.06
N ILE A 143 0.03 6.96 -1.84
CA ILE A 143 0.22 6.88 -3.29
C ILE A 143 -1.15 6.93 -3.94
N ARG A 144 -1.32 7.80 -4.93
CA ARG A 144 -2.48 7.81 -5.83
C ARG A 144 -1.98 7.48 -7.22
N ILE A 145 -2.61 6.54 -7.88
CA ILE A 145 -2.36 6.25 -9.28
C ILE A 145 -3.63 6.56 -10.07
N THR A 146 -3.49 7.19 -11.24
CA THR A 146 -4.63 7.53 -12.10
C THR A 146 -4.38 7.13 -13.54
N ASP A 147 -5.47 6.86 -14.25
CA ASP A 147 -5.48 6.57 -15.68
C ASP A 147 -4.49 5.48 -16.08
N VAL A 148 -4.41 4.40 -15.27
CA VAL A 148 -3.41 3.36 -15.43
C VAL A 148 -3.90 2.33 -16.44
N TYR A 149 -3.15 2.19 -17.52
CA TYR A 149 -3.37 1.17 -18.55
C TYR A 149 -2.34 0.06 -18.40
N LEU A 150 -2.82 -1.15 -18.11
CA LEU A 150 -1.99 -2.33 -17.95
C LEU A 150 -2.22 -3.32 -19.07
N LYS A 151 -1.16 -4.04 -19.43
CA LYS A 151 -1.19 -5.04 -20.50
C LYS A 151 -0.50 -6.33 -20.06
N ASN A 152 -1.12 -7.46 -20.37
CA ASN A 152 -0.48 -8.75 -20.27
C ASN A 152 0.22 -9.06 -21.61
N MET A 153 1.54 -9.22 -21.58
CA MET A 153 2.33 -9.37 -22.80
C MET A 153 2.18 -10.74 -23.47
N GLU A 154 1.77 -11.77 -22.73
CA GLU A 154 1.59 -13.13 -23.25
C GLU A 154 0.25 -13.28 -23.97
N THR A 155 -0.81 -12.67 -23.45
CA THR A 155 -2.19 -12.80 -23.93
C THR A 155 -2.68 -11.57 -24.72
N ASN A 156 -1.92 -10.46 -24.68
CA ASN A 156 -2.28 -9.17 -25.27
C ASN A 156 -3.55 -8.52 -24.67
N GLU A 157 -4.09 -9.08 -23.58
CA GLU A 157 -5.20 -8.51 -22.83
C GLU A 157 -4.80 -7.22 -22.13
N SER A 158 -5.75 -6.29 -21.99
CA SER A 158 -5.53 -4.99 -21.34
C SER A 158 -6.55 -4.73 -20.24
N ILE A 159 -6.12 -4.01 -19.21
CA ILE A 159 -6.93 -3.61 -18.05
C ILE A 159 -6.72 -2.12 -17.81
N PHE A 160 -7.78 -1.44 -17.37
CA PHE A 160 -7.75 -0.03 -17.03
C PHE A 160 -8.22 0.18 -15.59
N PHE A 161 -7.47 0.99 -14.84
CA PHE A 161 -7.90 1.53 -13.56
C PHE A 161 -7.93 3.05 -13.64
N SER A 162 -9.11 3.64 -13.36
CA SER A 162 -9.26 5.09 -13.33
C SER A 162 -8.49 5.71 -12.17
N GLU A 163 -8.61 5.12 -10.98
CA GLU A 163 -7.95 5.60 -9.77
C GLU A 163 -7.80 4.48 -8.74
N ILE A 164 -6.63 4.42 -8.11
CA ILE A 164 -6.39 3.64 -6.89
C ILE A 164 -5.58 4.50 -5.91
N ILE A 165 -5.96 4.48 -4.64
CA ILE A 165 -5.30 5.23 -3.56
C ILE A 165 -4.83 4.26 -2.49
N TYR A 166 -3.51 4.22 -2.29
CA TYR A 166 -2.84 3.62 -1.14
C TYR A 166 -2.74 4.70 -0.06
N TRP A 167 -3.44 4.51 1.05
CA TRP A 167 -3.47 5.50 2.13
C TRP A 167 -2.63 5.05 3.32
N ASP A 168 -1.68 5.89 3.75
CA ASP A 168 -0.93 5.70 5.00
C ASP A 168 -0.18 4.34 5.13
N VAL A 169 0.32 3.81 4.01
CA VAL A 169 0.95 2.48 3.96
C VAL A 169 2.34 2.52 4.58
N PHE A 170 2.60 1.60 5.50
CA PHE A 170 3.91 1.48 6.15
C PHE A 170 4.93 0.76 5.25
N VAL A 171 6.09 1.37 5.07
CA VAL A 171 7.20 0.91 4.20
C VAL A 171 8.56 1.17 4.87
N GLY A 172 9.67 0.76 4.23
CA GLY A 172 11.02 0.94 4.76
C GLY A 172 11.48 -0.15 5.72
N TRP A 173 10.73 -1.26 5.81
CA TRP A 173 11.11 -2.46 6.55
C TRP A 173 11.44 -3.59 5.58
N PHE A 174 12.48 -4.36 5.87
CA PHE A 174 12.99 -5.43 5.01
C PHE A 174 12.79 -6.76 5.73
N PRO A 175 11.79 -7.56 5.35
CA PRO A 175 11.72 -8.94 5.83
C PRO A 175 12.92 -9.74 5.35
N GLY A 176 13.31 -10.73 6.15
CA GLY A 176 14.35 -11.69 5.88
C GLY A 176 14.14 -12.95 6.71
#